data_AF-A0A926CBV7-F1
#
_entry.id   AF-A0A926CBV7-F1
#
_cell.length_a   1.000
_cell.length_b   1.000
_cell.length_c   1.000
_cell.angle_alpha   90.00
_cell.angle_beta   90.00
_cell.angle_gamma   90.00
#
_symmetry.space_group_name_H-M   'P 1'
#
loop_
_entity.id
_entity.type
_entity.pdbx_description
1 polymer ?
#
loop_
_entity_poly.entity_id
_entity_poly.type
_entity_poly.pdbx_seq_one_letter_code
_entity_poly.pdbx_strand_id
1 'polypeptide(L)' 'REIQLLGSFSYTPTNVAEALAWLTAGRITIDPWLVKAPLHEGPAWFERLISGPGAVAKVLLS' A
#
# COMPACT_ATOMS: atom_id res chain seq x y z
N ARG A 1 6.92 -2.35 34.73
CA ARG A 1 6.18 -1.59 33.69
C ARG A 1 5.55 -2.64 32.80
N GLU A 2 4.22 -2.70 32.73
CA GLU A 2 3.52 -3.69 31.90
C GLU A 2 3.54 -3.23 30.44
N ILE A 3 3.80 -4.16 29.51
CA ILE A 3 3.81 -3.91 28.07
C ILE A 3 2.72 -4.80 27.46
N GLN A 4 1.79 -4.20 26.71
CA GLN A 4 0.79 -4.93 25.95
C GLN A 4 1.21 -5.03 24.49
N LEU A 5 1.03 -6.21 23.90
CA LEU A 5 1.28 -6.46 22.48
C LEU A 5 -0.03 -6.85 21.82
N LEU A 6 -0.41 -6.13 20.77
CA LEU A 6 -1.56 -6.44 19.94
C LEU A 6 -1.10 -6.61 18.49
N GLY A 7 -1.47 -7.72 17.88
CA GLY A 7 -1.32 -7.95 16.44
C GLY A 7 -2.56 -7.52 15.69
N SER A 8 -2.40 -7.18 14.41
CA SER A 8 -3.50 -7.00 13.47
C SER A 8 -3.25 -7.85 12.23
N PHE A 9 -4.32 -8.38 11.65
CA PHE A 9 -4.26 -9.13 10.41
C PHE A 9 -5.41 -8.71 9.50
N SER A 10 -5.07 -8.14 8.35
CA SER A 10 -6.04 -7.61 7.38
C SER A 10 -7.01 -6.62 8.04
N TYR A 11 -8.18 -6.46 7.43
CA TYR A 11 -9.16 -5.43 7.74
C TYR A 11 -10.57 -6.00 7.66
N THR A 12 -11.48 -5.45 8.48
CA THR A 12 -12.92 -5.69 8.33
C THR A 12 -13.48 -4.84 7.19
N PRO A 13 -14.66 -5.18 6.64
CA PRO A 13 -15.33 -4.32 5.65
C PRO A 13 -15.54 -2.88 6.14
N THR A 14 -15.81 -2.69 7.44
CA THR A 14 -15.96 -1.37 8.04
C THR A 14 -14.65 -0.57 7.97
N ASN A 15 -13.51 -1.19 8.27
CA ASN A 15 -12.21 -0.51 8.18
C ASN A 15 -11.91 -0.05 6.74
N VAL A 16 -12.26 -0.87 5.74
CA VAL A 16 -12.09 -0.49 4.33
C VAL A 16 -12.99 0.69 3.96
N ALA A 17 -14.25 0.68 4.38
CA ALA A 17 -15.19 1.76 4.09
C ALA A 17 -14.74 3.10 4.70
N GLU A 18 -14.25 3.08 5.94
CA GLU A 18 -13.70 4.27 6.60
C GLU A 18 -12.45 4.80 5.89
N ALA A 19 -11.50 3.91 5.57
CA ALA A 19 -10.29 4.28 4.85
C ALA A 19 -10.61 4.88 3.47
N LEU A 20 -11.59 4.33 2.75
CA LEU A 20 -12.03 4.86 1.47
C LEU A 20 -12.68 6.25 1.59
N ALA A 21 -13.46 6.48 2.65
CA ALA A 21 -14.04 7.79 2.93
C ALA A 21 -12.93 8.83 3.19
N TRP A 22 -11.87 8.47 3.91
CA TRP A 22 -10.73 9.35 4.15
C TRP A 22 -9.92 9.63 2.87
N LEU A 23 -9.70 8.60 2.05
CA LEU A 23 -9.01 8.74 0.76
C LEU A 23 -9.79 9.68 -0.17
N THR A 24 -11.09 9.47 -0.29
CA THR A 24 -11.99 10.32 -1.11
C THR A 24 -12.04 11.77 -0.61
N ALA A 25 -11.99 11.95 0.72
CA ALA A 25 -11.94 13.27 1.34
C ALA A 25 -10.55 13.95 1.27
N GLY A 26 -9.55 13.31 0.65
CA GLY A 26 -8.19 13.85 0.56
C GLY A 26 -7.44 13.91 1.89
N ARG A 27 -7.90 13.21 2.92
CA ARG A 27 -7.27 13.18 4.25
C ARG A 27 -6.00 12.36 4.29
N ILE A 28 -5.89 11.39 3.39
CA ILE A 28 -4.75 10.51 3.21
C ILE A 28 -4.44 10.39 1.72
N THR A 29 -3.16 10.25 1.40
CA THR A 29 -2.68 9.99 0.02
C THR A 29 -1.47 9.05 0.07
N ILE A 30 -1.21 8.37 -1.05
CA ILE A 30 -0.07 7.45 -1.22
C ILE A 30 1.10 8.09 -1.96
N ASP A 31 0.91 9.24 -2.58
CA ASP A 31 1.99 9.95 -3.25
C ASP A 31 3.05 10.44 -2.23
N PRO A 32 4.35 10.40 -2.58
CA PRO A 32 4.93 10.05 -3.89
C PRO A 32 5.31 8.56 -4.02
N TRP A 33 4.85 7.68 -3.14
CA TRP A 33 5.33 6.29 -3.06
C TRP A 33 4.65 5.32 -4.02
N LEU A 34 3.66 5.80 -4.79
CA LEU A 34 2.95 5.02 -5.81
C LEU A 34 3.58 5.21 -7.18
N VAL A 35 3.92 4.10 -7.84
CA VAL A 35 4.30 4.09 -9.27
C VAL A 35 3.21 3.40 -10.07
N LYS A 36 2.83 3.99 -11.21
CA LYS A 36 1.97 3.34 -12.21
C LYS A 36 2.87 2.77 -13.30
N ALA A 37 2.60 1.52 -13.71
CA ALA A 37 3.35 0.86 -14.76
C ALA A 37 2.43 0.01 -15.66
N PRO A 38 2.79 -0.21 -16.93
CA PRO A 38 2.07 -1.13 -17.81
C PRO A 38 2.00 -2.54 -17.24
N LEU A 39 0.88 -3.22 -17.45
CA LEU A 39 0.68 -4.61 -16.99
C LEU A 39 1.81 -5.57 -17.43
N HIS A 40 2.33 -5.40 -18.65
CA HIS A 40 3.40 -6.25 -19.19
C HIS A 40 4.74 -6.10 -18.48
N GLU A 41 4.96 -5.01 -17.73
CA GLU A 41 6.16 -4.81 -16.91
C GLU A 41 6.09 -5.53 -15.56
N GLY A 42 4.95 -6.15 -15.23
CA GLY A 42 4.73 -6.84 -13.96
C GLY A 42 5.91 -7.70 -13.49
N PRO A 43 6.45 -8.62 -14.31
CA PRO A 43 7.59 -9.45 -13.93
C PRO A 43 8.81 -8.64 -13.46
N ALA A 44 9.17 -7.58 -14.16
CA ALA A 44 10.30 -6.72 -13.78
C ALA A 44 10.03 -5.97 -12.46
N TRP A 45 8.79 -5.56 -12.23
CA TRP A 45 8.40 -4.93 -10.97
C TRP A 45 8.45 -5.87 -9.77
N PHE A 46 8.07 -7.13 -9.94
CA PHE A 46 8.20 -8.13 -8.87
C PHE A 46 9.66 -8.32 -8.45
N GLU A 47 10.58 -8.50 -9.41
CA GLU A 47 12.02 -8.62 -9.13
C GLU A 47 12.57 -7.39 -8.40
N ARG A 48 12.16 -6.20 -8.82
CA ARG A 48 12.56 -4.95 -8.17
C ARG A 48 12.06 -4.83 -6.73
N LEU A 49 10.82 -5.25 -6.45
CA LEU A 49 10.25 -5.18 -5.10
C LEU A 49 10.96 -6.11 -4.13
N ILE A 50 11.44 -7.27 -4.59
CA ILE A 50 12.20 -8.24 -3.77
C ILE A 50 13.64 -7.75 -3.52
N SER A 51 14.24 -7.05 -4.49
CA SER A 51 15.66 -6.65 -4.45
C SER A 51 15.94 -5.29 -3.79
N GLY A 52 14.91 -4.58 -3.31
CA GLY A 52 15.06 -3.28 -2.66
C GLY A 52 14.59 -2.14 -3.58
N PRO A 53 13.31 -1.78 -3.55
CA PRO A 53 12.70 -0.88 -4.53
C PRO A 53 13.03 0.62 -4.35
N GLY A 54 13.81 0.97 -3.33
CA GLY A 54 14.10 2.35 -2.96
C GLY A 54 12.87 3.03 -2.39
N ALA A 55 12.50 4.18 -2.95
CA ALA A 55 11.37 4.99 -2.48
C ALA A 55 9.98 4.47 -2.94
N VAL A 56 9.91 3.36 -3.68
CA VAL A 56 8.63 2.81 -4.15
C VAL A 56 8.05 1.87 -3.10
N ALA A 57 6.90 2.26 -2.52
CA ALA A 57 6.15 1.42 -1.60
C ALA A 57 5.07 0.59 -2.32
N LYS A 58 4.54 1.08 -3.44
CA LYS A 58 3.46 0.42 -4.18
C LYS A 58 3.62 0.63 -5.68
N VAL A 59 3.39 -0.44 -6.44
CA VAL A 59 3.18 -0.38 -7.90
C VAL A 59 1.71 -0.69 -8.21
N LEU A 60 1.10 0.11 -9.09
CA LEU A 60 -0.19 -0.16 -9.71
C LEU A 60 0.06 -0.57 -11.17
N LEU A 61 -0.27 -1.81 -11.49
CA LEU A 61 -0.19 -2.34 -12.85
C LEU A 61 -1.53 -2.10 -13.56
N SER A 62 -1.48 -1.51 -14.75
CA SER A 62 -2.66 -1.16 -15.56
C SER A 62 -2.44 -1.44 -17.03
#